data_AF-A0A7C2FPS2-F1
#
_entry.id   AF-A0A7C2FPS2-F1
#
_cell.length_a   1.000
_cell.length_b   1.000
_cell.length_c   1.000
_cell.angle_alpha   90.00
_cell.angle_beta   90.00
_cell.angle_gamma   90.00
#
_symmetry.space_group_name_H-M   'P 1'
#
loop_
_entity.id
_entity.type
_entity.pdbx_description
1 polymer ?
#
loop_
_entity_poly.entity_id
_entity_poly.type
_entity_poly.pdbx_seq_one_letter_code
_entity_poly.pdbx_strand_id
1 'polypeptide(L)' 'VGGALARPAFKRAKRVLDYTDVGGVPLLGVNGVVLVGHGRSNAKAIKNGIGGALRAAEGGMLEAITSRLSQMPL' A
#
# COMPACT_ATOMS: atom_id res chain seq x y z
N VAL A 1 33.38 14.10 -10.82
CA VAL A 1 33.42 12.68 -11.24
C VAL A 1 32.78 11.75 -10.22
N GLY A 2 33.19 11.74 -8.94
CA GLY A 2 32.65 10.83 -7.91
C GLY A 2 31.12 10.85 -7.74
N GLY A 3 30.49 12.03 -7.78
CA GLY A 3 29.03 12.13 -7.69
C GLY A 3 28.27 11.46 -8.86
N ALA A 4 28.86 11.42 -10.06
CA ALA A 4 28.25 10.76 -11.21
C ALA A 4 28.31 9.22 -11.08
N LEU A 5 29.40 8.69 -10.52
CA LEU A 5 29.57 7.26 -10.25
C LEU A 5 28.64 6.76 -9.13
N ALA A 6 28.36 7.60 -8.12
CA ALA A 6 27.47 7.25 -7.01
C ALA A 6 25.97 7.41 -7.34
N ARG A 7 25.64 8.19 -8.38
CA ARG A 7 24.26 8.52 -8.80
C ARG A 7 23.33 7.30 -9.01
N PRO A 8 23.78 6.17 -9.60
CA PRO A 8 22.95 4.96 -9.74
C PRO A 8 22.61 4.32 -8.39
N ALA A 9 23.57 4.31 -7.45
CA ALA A 9 23.37 3.74 -6.12
C ALA A 9 22.33 4.54 -5.33
N PHE A 10 22.43 5.88 -5.35
CA PHE A 10 21.44 6.75 -4.71
C PHE A 10 20.05 6.63 -5.34
N LYS A 11 19.95 6.45 -6.67
CA LYS A 11 18.66 6.22 -7.34
C LYS A 11 18.01 4.90 -6.90
N ARG A 12 18.80 3.84 -6.70
CA ARG A 12 18.31 2.56 -6.16
C ARG A 12 17.87 2.69 -4.70
N ALA A 13 18.67 3.34 -3.87
CA ALA A 13 18.33 3.59 -2.47
C ALA A 13 17.01 4.39 -2.36
N LYS A 14 16.86 5.44 -3.18
CA LYS A 14 15.61 6.21 -3.24
C LYS A 14 14.41 5.35 -3.60
N ARG A 15 14.53 4.40 -4.54
CA ARG A 15 13.44 3.50 -4.92
C ARG A 15 13.01 2.59 -3.77
N VAL A 16 13.94 2.05 -3.00
CA VAL A 16 13.63 1.22 -1.82
C VAL A 16 12.93 2.03 -0.74
N LEU A 17 13.30 3.31 -0.60
CA LEU A 17 12.72 4.23 0.38
C LEU A 17 11.42 4.89 -0.11
N ASP A 18 11.04 4.72 -1.38
CA ASP A 18 9.88 5.37 -1.99
C ASP A 18 8.63 4.50 -1.80
N TYR A 19 7.90 4.80 -0.74
CA TYR A 19 6.63 4.16 -0.38
C TYR A 19 5.47 4.50 -1.34
N THR A 20 5.68 5.38 -2.34
CA THR A 20 4.62 5.73 -3.31
C THR A 20 4.20 4.56 -4.20
N ASP A 21 5.01 3.50 -4.29
CA ASP A 21 4.67 2.29 -5.06
C ASP A 21 3.50 1.49 -4.46
N VAL A 22 3.26 1.61 -3.15
CA VAL A 22 2.14 0.92 -2.48
C VAL A 22 0.86 1.78 -2.52
N GLY A 23 1.01 3.11 -2.47
CA GLY A 23 -0.09 4.08 -2.58
C GLY A 23 -0.93 4.28 -1.31
N GLY A 24 -0.98 3.29 -0.42
CA GLY A 24 -1.62 3.37 0.90
C GLY A 24 -1.61 2.02 1.60
N VAL A 25 -2.06 1.98 2.85
CA VAL A 25 -2.16 0.75 3.65
C VAL A 25 -3.62 0.45 4.02
N PRO A 26 -4.05 -0.83 4.11
CA PRO A 26 -5.39 -1.17 4.55
C PRO A 26 -5.65 -0.73 6.00
N LEU A 27 -6.76 -0.04 6.24
CA LEU A 27 -7.30 0.21 7.57
C LEU A 27 -8.24 -0.94 7.94
N LEU A 28 -7.81 -1.79 8.87
CA LEU A 28 -8.59 -2.93 9.34
C LEU A 28 -9.54 -2.53 10.48
N GLY A 29 -10.59 -3.33 10.69
CA GLY A 29 -11.58 -3.10 11.75
C GLY A 29 -12.75 -2.19 11.36
N VAL A 30 -12.84 -1.80 10.09
CA VAL A 30 -14.00 -1.10 9.52
C VAL A 30 -14.81 -2.06 8.62
N ASN A 31 -16.11 -1.79 8.45
CA ASN A 31 -16.98 -2.61 7.60
C ASN A 31 -16.85 -2.23 6.11
N GLY A 32 -15.64 -2.36 5.55
CA GLY A 32 -15.36 -2.00 4.16
C GLY A 32 -13.88 -2.01 3.80
N VAL A 33 -13.59 -1.82 2.52
CA VAL A 33 -12.22 -1.65 2.02
C VAL A 33 -11.83 -0.18 2.13
N VAL A 34 -10.91 0.13 3.05
CA VAL A 34 -10.38 1.48 3.25
C VAL A 34 -8.86 1.44 3.20
N LEU A 35 -8.27 2.26 2.34
CA LEU A 35 -6.82 2.44 2.27
C LEU A 35 -6.45 3.85 2.73
N VAL A 36 -5.48 3.93 3.64
CA VAL A 36 -4.97 5.19 4.17
C VAL A 36 -3.64 5.50 3.49
N GLY A 37 -3.63 6.58 2.71
CA GLY A 37 -2.43 7.13 2.07
C GLY A 37 -1.74 8.18 2.94
N HIS A 38 -0.52 8.57 2.56
CA HIS A 38 0.20 9.66 3.23
C HIS A 38 -0.30 11.03 2.75
N GLY A 39 -0.26 12.06 3.60
CA GLY A 39 -0.75 13.41 3.24
C GLY A 39 0.00 14.07 2.07
N ARG A 40 1.23 13.64 1.79
CA ARG A 40 2.04 14.10 0.64
C ARG A 40 1.93 13.18 -0.59
N SER A 41 0.85 12.40 -0.70
CA SER A 41 0.65 11.49 -1.82
C SER A 41 0.59 12.23 -3.15
N ASN A 42 1.41 11.79 -4.11
CA ASN A 42 1.40 12.30 -5.47
C ASN A 42 0.45 11.47 -6.37
N ALA A 43 0.26 11.88 -7.63
CA ALA A 43 -0.65 11.21 -8.56
C ALA A 43 -0.37 9.68 -8.71
N LYS A 44 0.90 9.28 -8.68
CA LYS A 44 1.29 7.86 -8.74
C LYS A 44 0.85 7.10 -7.48
N ALA A 45 1.05 7.68 -6.30
CA ALA A 45 0.61 7.10 -5.04
C ALA A 45 -0.93 6.94 -5.01
N ILE A 46 -1.68 7.95 -5.44
CA ILE A 46 -3.15 7.87 -5.53
C ILE A 46 -3.60 6.77 -6.50
N LYS A 47 -3.02 6.71 -7.70
CA LYS A 47 -3.30 5.63 -8.68
C LYS A 47 -3.05 4.25 -8.07
N ASN A 48 -1.93 4.06 -7.39
CA ASN A 48 -1.57 2.79 -6.76
C ASN A 48 -2.52 2.46 -5.60
N GLY A 49 -2.94 3.45 -4.82
CA GLY A 49 -3.94 3.31 -3.76
C GLY A 49 -5.29 2.85 -4.31
N ILE A 50 -5.78 3.45 -5.39
CA ILE A 50 -7.02 3.00 -6.06
C ILE A 50 -6.87 1.55 -6.55
N GLY A 51 -5.76 1.19 -7.18
CA GLY A 51 -5.50 -0.18 -7.61
C GLY A 51 -5.34 -1.18 -6.45
N GLY A 52 -4.85 -0.73 -5.30
CA GLY A 52 -4.84 -1.50 -4.05
C GLY A 52 -6.25 -1.75 -3.51
N ALA A 53 -7.09 -0.71 -3.49
CA ALA A 53 -8.48 -0.79 -3.04
C ALA A 53 -9.30 -1.73 -3.93
N LEU A 54 -9.14 -1.63 -5.26
CA LEU A 54 -9.81 -2.52 -6.21
C LEU A 54 -9.43 -3.98 -5.95
N ARG A 55 -8.14 -4.28 -5.82
CA ARG A 55 -7.66 -5.65 -5.53
C ARG A 55 -8.18 -6.18 -4.19
N ALA A 56 -8.26 -5.35 -3.16
CA ALA A 56 -8.78 -5.75 -1.87
C ALA A 56 -10.30 -6.03 -1.92
N ALA A 57 -11.05 -5.26 -2.71
CA ALA A 57 -12.48 -5.47 -2.92
C ALA A 57 -12.75 -6.72 -3.77
N GLU A 58 -12.11 -6.86 -4.93
CA GLU A 58 -12.25 -8.03 -5.81
C GLU A 58 -11.73 -9.31 -5.16
N GLY A 59 -10.70 -9.21 -4.32
CA GLY A 59 -10.13 -10.33 -3.58
C GLY A 59 -10.94 -10.78 -2.36
N GLY A 60 -12.06 -10.13 -2.05
CA GLY A 60 -12.92 -10.50 -0.91
C GLY A 60 -12.22 -10.40 0.45
N MET A 61 -11.37 -9.36 0.63
CA MET A 61 -10.54 -9.22 1.84
C MET A 61 -11.39 -9.11 3.11
N LEU A 62 -12.51 -8.37 3.05
CA LEU A 62 -13.38 -8.17 4.20
C LEU A 62 -14.06 -9.48 4.60
N GLU A 63 -14.59 -10.21 3.64
CA GLU A 63 -15.25 -11.51 3.80
C GLU A 63 -14.27 -12.53 4.37
N ALA A 64 -13.04 -12.57 3.86
CA ALA A 64 -12.00 -13.44 4.37
C ALA A 64 -11.66 -13.15 5.83
N ILE A 65 -11.47 -11.88 6.21
CA ILE A 65 -11.15 -11.50 7.59
C ILE A 65 -12.31 -11.82 8.53
N THR A 66 -13.52 -11.40 8.17
CA THR A 66 -14.73 -11.61 8.99
C THR A 66 -15.06 -13.08 9.18
N SER A 67 -14.97 -13.89 8.13
CA SER A 67 -15.17 -15.35 8.18
C SER A 67 -14.15 -16.05 9.09
N ARG A 68 -12.91 -15.56 9.14
CA ARG A 68 -11.87 -16.14 10.01
C ARG A 68 -12.05 -15.72 11.46
N LEU A 69 -12.36 -14.45 11.71
CA LEU A 69 -12.61 -13.96 13.06
C LEU A 69 -13.81 -14.65 13.72
N SER A 70 -14.87 -14.97 12.96
CA SER A 70 -16.05 -15.67 13.50
C SER A 70 -15.79 -17.13 13.91
N GLN A 71 -14.71 -17.73 13.42
CA GLN A 71 -14.30 -19.10 13.75
C GLN A 71 -13.27 -19.15 14.89
N MET A 72 -12.80 -18.00 15.37
CA MET A 72 -11.81 -17.98 16.46
C MET A 72 -12.49 -18.34 17.79
N PRO A 73 -11.99 -19.34 18.52
CA PRO A 73 -12.43 -19.59 19.88
C PRO A 73 -12.02 -18.39 20.75
N LEU A 74 -13.00 -17.78 21.41
CA LEU A 74 -12.80 -16.74 22.43
C LEU A 74 -12.28 -17.35 23.73
#